data_AF-R0GCK0-F1
#
_entry.id   AF-R0GCK0-F1
#
_cell.length_a   1.000
_cell.length_b   1.000
_cell.length_c   1.000
_cell.angle_alpha   90.00
_cell.angle_beta   90.00
_cell.angle_gamma   90.00
#
_symmetry.space_group_name_H-M   'P 1'
#
loop_
_entity.id
_entity.type
_entity.pdbx_description
1 polymer ?
#
loop_
_entity_poly.entity_id
_entity_poly.type
_entity_poly.pdbx_seq_one_letter_code
_entity_poly.pdbx_strand_id
1 'polypeptide(L)'
;MERAKTEVEKKVSKLVKFIQNKNKIPKDSKRELLGIVNDLQEQCQSLFSIFDDFQQDLDPKSGGRIKGKSRIASSSSDLEYYSSEEIENVIEEGIEISELQSKLEALRNEAEEKERELTSRVKELVRELGNAKAECDKKRGLEKEIAMKASESKQLGEKNKGLRSQISGLESVLREKGDEISTLVNKFGNSELGLTSRIEELKCQLRNLEEEIGFLRARNAELAKKYEVKRVEDEEHVKGLMDQVNGMKHELESLQRQKDESEAKLEKKVAQVTKTEMQLKSLKEKTEEERNRLNKEIVHLKGENQKLHTRIEELDSLNMEIKTKNADKVRNESKILDIQNSDQKKLVKEQDDIIHRLSVKVKDQERLLKEQKDTIDKLSDDQKLSKRWSFGSSRDWKLNPNTLEKKMEELAEDFRMKIEDHIRILYRRIHVAEQIHLESKNDYIKTREMAQENRENRESLTFFETHFYNMKDALEKGYTRSETAMKKLEEAEEQTKRVARLGEEIDSAKLWVSGKKSELESLKAKLECREAQEYLLKEKLSKLEKKLAEEGTEKLKLTKVLSKYESKTKELEMKVKGREVEVLSLGEEKREAIRQLCIVVDYQRERYDQLKRNQKS
;
A
#
# COMPACT_ATOMS: atom_id res chain seq x y z
N MET A 1 84.51 -36.76 57.07
CA MET A 1 83.69 -36.54 55.86
C MET A 1 82.24 -36.18 56.19
N GLU A 2 81.57 -36.88 57.10
CA GLU A 2 80.13 -36.81 57.40
C GLU A 2 79.46 -35.42 57.43
N ARG A 3 80.08 -34.35 57.94
CA ARG A 3 79.50 -33.00 57.86
C ARG A 3 79.35 -32.49 56.43
N ALA A 4 80.36 -32.68 55.58
CA ALA A 4 80.31 -32.29 54.17
C ALA A 4 79.32 -33.18 53.38
N LYS A 5 79.35 -34.49 53.61
CA LYS A 5 78.42 -35.46 53.01
C LYS A 5 76.95 -35.12 53.32
N THR A 6 76.62 -34.86 54.59
CA THR A 6 75.25 -34.48 54.99
C THR A 6 74.83 -33.08 54.52
N GLU A 7 75.78 -32.20 54.18
CA GLU A 7 75.48 -30.94 53.49
C GLU A 7 75.19 -31.15 51.99
N VAL A 8 75.99 -31.96 51.30
CA VAL A 8 75.76 -32.35 49.89
C VAL A 8 74.43 -33.08 49.74
N GLU A 9 74.11 -34.03 50.63
CA GLU A 9 72.81 -34.73 50.66
C GLU A 9 71.63 -33.74 50.83
N LYS A 10 71.79 -32.68 51.65
CA LYS A 10 70.79 -31.60 51.76
C LYS A 10 70.67 -30.74 50.50
N LYS A 11 71.78 -30.40 49.84
CA LYS A 11 71.80 -29.65 48.56
C LYS A 11 71.12 -30.45 47.45
N VAL A 12 71.47 -31.73 47.29
CA VAL A 12 70.83 -32.66 46.35
C VAL A 12 69.34 -32.85 46.67
N SER A 13 68.96 -32.99 47.95
CA SER A 13 67.56 -33.11 48.36
C SER A 13 66.72 -31.86 48.03
N LYS A 14 67.31 -30.65 48.07
CA LYS A 14 66.65 -29.44 47.54
C LYS A 14 66.48 -29.52 46.02
N LEU A 15 67.53 -29.93 45.29
CA LEU A 15 67.51 -30.04 43.83
C LEU A 15 66.40 -30.98 43.33
N VAL A 16 66.26 -32.16 43.95
CA VAL A 16 65.22 -33.15 43.61
C VAL A 16 63.81 -32.58 43.82
N LYS A 17 63.56 -31.83 44.89
CA LYS A 17 62.26 -31.16 45.11
C LYS A 17 61.93 -30.12 44.04
N PHE A 18 62.92 -29.37 43.53
CA PHE A 18 62.70 -28.46 42.40
C PHE A 18 62.42 -29.20 41.08
N ILE A 19 62.99 -30.39 40.86
CA ILE A 19 62.76 -31.21 39.66
C ILE A 19 61.37 -31.88 39.69
N GLN A 20 60.87 -32.25 40.88
CA GLN A 20 59.53 -32.82 41.05
C GLN A 20 58.41 -31.79 40.81
N ASN A 21 58.60 -30.53 41.24
CA ASN A 21 57.63 -29.44 41.04
C ASN A 21 57.67 -28.84 39.62
N LYS A 22 57.27 -29.64 38.62
CA LYS A 22 57.20 -29.20 37.22
C LYS A 22 56.21 -28.02 37.03
N ASN A 23 56.67 -27.01 36.31
CA ASN A 23 55.91 -25.94 35.62
C ASN A 23 55.52 -24.64 36.38
N LYS A 24 55.96 -24.38 37.62
CA LYS A 24 55.96 -23.00 38.19
C LYS A 24 57.22 -22.72 39.03
N ILE A 25 58.25 -22.12 38.41
CA ILE A 25 59.49 -21.69 39.08
C ILE A 25 59.73 -20.21 38.76
N PRO A 26 59.76 -19.30 39.76
CA PRO A 26 60.13 -17.88 39.57
C PRO A 26 61.54 -17.72 38.99
N LYS A 27 61.82 -16.58 38.33
CA LYS A 27 63.12 -16.34 37.69
C LYS A 27 64.29 -16.38 38.68
N ASP A 28 64.08 -15.90 39.89
CA ASP A 28 65.13 -15.79 40.92
C ASP A 28 65.57 -17.16 41.44
N SER A 29 64.61 -18.08 41.65
CA SER A 29 64.90 -19.47 42.05
C SER A 29 65.71 -20.25 41.00
N LYS A 30 65.68 -19.87 39.72
CA LYS A 30 66.60 -20.45 38.72
C LYS A 30 68.05 -20.02 38.94
N ARG A 31 68.30 -18.83 39.50
CA ARG A 31 69.64 -18.32 39.80
C ARG A 31 70.23 -19.04 41.02
N GLU A 32 69.43 -19.28 42.05
CA GLU A 32 69.81 -20.14 43.18
C GLU A 32 70.10 -21.58 42.73
N LEU A 33 69.25 -22.15 41.87
CA LEU A 33 69.45 -23.50 41.35
C LEU A 33 70.77 -23.64 40.58
N LEU A 34 71.11 -22.66 39.73
CA LEU A 34 72.40 -22.59 39.03
C LEU A 34 73.58 -22.44 40.02
N GLY A 35 73.44 -21.64 41.08
CA GLY A 35 74.45 -21.53 42.12
C GLY A 35 74.73 -22.87 42.83
N ILE A 36 73.68 -23.60 43.21
CA ILE A 36 73.79 -24.91 43.85
C ILE A 36 74.41 -25.96 42.91
N VAL A 37 74.09 -25.92 41.61
CA VAL A 37 74.67 -26.83 40.61
C VAL A 37 76.16 -26.54 40.40
N ASN A 38 76.55 -25.26 40.32
CA ASN A 38 77.96 -24.89 40.15
C ASN A 38 78.80 -25.23 41.40
N ASP A 39 78.30 -24.96 42.61
CA ASP A 39 78.94 -25.35 43.89
C ASP A 39 79.15 -26.87 43.97
N LEU A 40 78.14 -27.68 43.60
CA LEU A 40 78.31 -29.13 43.48
C LEU A 40 79.33 -29.54 42.40
N GLN A 41 79.38 -28.83 41.28
CA GLN A 41 80.34 -29.12 40.21
C GLN A 41 81.79 -28.83 40.62
N GLU A 42 82.04 -27.70 41.30
CA GLU A 42 83.36 -27.37 41.87
C GLU A 42 83.77 -28.36 42.96
N GLN A 43 82.84 -28.76 43.84
CA GLN A 43 83.12 -29.80 44.85
C GLN A 43 83.41 -31.17 44.23
N CYS A 44 82.73 -31.55 43.14
CA CYS A 44 83.07 -32.75 42.38
C CYS A 44 84.45 -32.64 41.72
N GLN A 45 84.80 -31.51 41.11
CA GLN A 45 86.11 -31.30 40.49
C GLN A 45 87.25 -31.36 41.52
N SER A 46 87.07 -30.76 42.69
CA SER A 46 87.99 -30.87 43.83
C SER A 46 88.20 -32.33 44.28
N LEU A 47 87.12 -33.12 44.32
CA LEU A 47 87.16 -34.55 44.62
C LEU A 47 87.89 -35.37 43.55
N PHE A 48 87.79 -35.00 42.26
CA PHE A 48 88.54 -35.67 41.20
C PHE A 48 90.04 -35.39 41.28
N SER A 49 90.47 -34.17 41.58
CA SER A 49 91.91 -33.88 41.81
C SER A 49 92.50 -34.73 42.94
N ILE A 50 91.77 -34.87 44.05
CA ILE A 50 92.19 -35.74 45.17
C ILE A 50 92.28 -37.21 44.74
N PHE A 51 91.41 -37.67 43.83
CA PHE A 51 91.49 -39.03 43.28
C PHE A 51 92.68 -39.21 42.33
N ASP A 52 93.00 -38.23 41.48
CA ASP A 52 94.19 -38.26 40.61
C ASP A 52 95.49 -38.25 41.42
N ASP A 53 95.54 -37.57 42.56
CA ASP A 53 96.67 -37.64 43.51
C ASP A 53 96.82 -39.06 44.09
N PHE A 54 95.73 -39.67 44.58
CA PHE A 54 95.74 -41.07 45.04
C PHE A 54 96.03 -42.10 43.94
N GLN A 55 95.81 -41.75 42.67
CA GLN A 55 96.07 -42.63 41.52
C GLN A 55 97.57 -42.70 41.17
N GLN A 56 98.40 -41.72 41.57
CA GLN A 56 99.84 -41.69 41.28
C GLN A 56 100.69 -42.56 42.23
N ASP A 57 100.23 -42.79 43.47
CA ASP A 57 100.98 -43.54 44.50
C ASP A 57 100.97 -45.08 44.32
N LEU A 58 100.32 -45.61 43.28
CA LEU A 58 99.95 -47.04 43.20
C LEU A 58 100.45 -47.84 41.98
N ASP A 59 101.46 -47.39 41.21
CA ASP A 59 102.05 -48.23 40.15
C ASP A 59 103.58 -48.09 39.94
N PRO A 60 104.41 -49.11 40.26
CA PRO A 60 105.87 -49.03 40.18
C PRO A 60 106.51 -49.61 38.90
N LYS A 61 107.24 -48.75 38.17
CA LYS A 61 108.29 -49.03 37.15
C LYS A 61 107.84 -49.42 35.73
N SER A 62 108.24 -48.60 34.75
CA SER A 62 109.38 -48.85 33.82
C SER A 62 109.33 -47.83 32.67
N GLY A 63 110.39 -47.44 31.96
CA GLY A 63 111.84 -47.67 31.97
C GLY A 63 112.43 -46.72 30.89
N GLY A 64 113.73 -46.61 30.57
CA GLY A 64 114.97 -47.26 30.94
C GLY A 64 116.02 -46.93 29.84
N ARG A 65 117.32 -47.18 30.01
CA ARG A 65 118.27 -47.16 28.87
C ARG A 65 119.50 -48.05 29.06
N ILE A 66 120.09 -48.45 27.93
CA ILE A 66 120.91 -49.68 27.81
C ILE A 66 122.38 -49.36 27.53
N LYS A 67 123.26 -49.97 28.33
CA LYS A 67 124.62 -50.46 27.96
C LYS A 67 124.88 -51.72 28.79
N GLY A 68 125.37 -52.85 28.27
CA GLY A 68 125.56 -53.23 26.87
C GLY A 68 126.82 -54.05 26.62
N LYS A 69 126.79 -55.36 26.88
CA LYS A 69 127.68 -56.38 26.27
C LYS A 69 127.21 -57.81 26.58
N SER A 70 127.58 -58.73 25.69
CA SER A 70 127.40 -60.20 25.72
C SER A 70 128.36 -60.89 26.72
N ARG A 71 128.26 -62.18 27.09
CA ARG A 71 127.89 -63.39 26.30
C ARG A 71 127.24 -64.53 27.13
N ILE A 72 126.70 -65.50 26.38
CA ILE A 72 126.39 -66.91 26.74
C ILE A 72 127.74 -67.58 27.16
N ALA A 73 127.83 -68.57 28.07
CA ALA A 73 127.24 -69.91 28.02
C ALA A 73 127.34 -70.71 29.36
N SER A 74 126.81 -71.95 29.38
CA SER A 74 127.33 -73.21 29.97
C SER A 74 128.24 -73.20 31.23
N SER A 75 128.28 -74.21 32.10
CA SER A 75 127.57 -75.49 32.33
C SER A 75 128.34 -76.22 33.46
N SER A 76 127.76 -77.27 34.07
CA SER A 76 128.40 -78.19 35.03
C SER A 76 128.93 -77.58 36.35
N SER A 77 128.74 -78.33 37.43
CA SER A 77 129.52 -78.16 38.66
C SER A 77 130.61 -79.21 38.66
N ASP A 78 131.84 -78.84 38.31
CA ASP A 78 132.98 -79.73 38.48
C ASP A 78 133.55 -79.56 39.90
N LEU A 79 133.75 -80.70 40.58
CA LEU A 79 134.18 -80.78 41.98
C LEU A 79 135.58 -81.37 42.02
N GLU A 80 136.61 -80.53 42.20
CA GLU A 80 138.00 -81.02 42.30
C GLU A 80 138.22 -81.79 43.61
N TYR A 81 138.15 -83.11 43.51
CA TYR A 81 138.52 -84.05 44.57
C TYR A 81 140.05 -84.23 44.57
N TYR A 82 140.70 -83.83 45.66
CA TYR A 82 142.15 -83.96 45.80
C TYR A 82 142.55 -85.43 46.00
N SER A 83 143.58 -85.88 45.27
CA SER A 83 144.15 -87.22 45.44
C SER A 83 144.80 -87.39 46.82
N SER A 84 144.56 -88.55 47.43
CA SER A 84 145.35 -89.09 48.53
C SER A 84 145.81 -90.49 48.15
N GLU A 85 147.09 -90.66 47.83
CA GLU A 85 147.69 -92.00 47.76
C GLU A 85 147.72 -92.65 49.15
N GLU A 86 147.02 -93.79 49.31
CA GLU A 86 147.12 -94.64 50.50
C GLU A 86 147.95 -95.90 50.22
N ILE A 87 149.05 -96.01 50.96
CA ILE A 87 149.63 -97.24 51.53
C ILE A 87 149.78 -98.45 50.58
N GLU A 88 150.99 -98.59 50.03
CA GLU A 88 151.50 -99.85 49.48
C GLU A 88 151.63 -100.91 50.60
N ASN A 89 150.58 -101.68 50.84
CA ASN A 89 150.58 -102.81 51.77
C ASN A 89 151.02 -104.10 51.07
N VAL A 90 151.87 -104.88 51.75
CA VAL A 90 152.64 -105.97 51.17
C VAL A 90 152.01 -107.34 51.50
N ILE A 91 151.90 -108.19 50.46
CA ILE A 91 151.52 -109.63 50.45
C ILE A 91 150.01 -109.96 50.42
N GLU A 92 149.65 -110.71 49.35
CA GLU A 92 148.51 -111.65 49.17
C GLU A 92 147.05 -111.18 49.38
N GLU A 93 146.33 -110.87 48.28
CA GLU A 93 144.98 -111.41 47.94
C GLU A 93 144.44 -110.84 46.59
N GLY A 94 144.80 -111.48 45.47
CA GLY A 94 144.64 -110.92 44.11
C GLY A 94 143.32 -111.21 43.36
N ILE A 95 142.19 -111.44 44.04
CA ILE A 95 140.96 -111.97 43.39
C ILE A 95 139.73 -111.06 43.51
N GLU A 96 139.52 -110.32 44.61
CA GLU A 96 138.23 -109.65 44.86
C GLU A 96 138.01 -108.32 44.11
N ILE A 97 139.07 -107.62 43.71
CA ILE A 97 138.99 -106.27 43.11
C ILE A 97 138.17 -106.25 41.80
N SER A 98 138.26 -107.32 41.00
CA SER A 98 137.56 -107.43 39.71
C SER A 98 136.03 -107.44 39.85
N GLU A 99 135.50 -108.01 40.94
CA GLU A 99 134.04 -107.98 41.18
C GLU A 99 133.55 -106.59 41.56
N LEU A 100 134.33 -105.81 42.33
CA LEU A 100 133.92 -104.47 42.75
C LEU A 100 133.89 -103.48 41.58
N GLN A 101 134.83 -103.59 40.64
CA GLN A 101 134.81 -102.80 39.41
C GLN A 101 133.57 -103.09 38.55
N SER A 102 133.22 -104.37 38.38
CA SER A 102 131.99 -104.77 37.65
C SER A 102 130.71 -104.24 38.31
N LYS A 103 130.65 -104.23 39.65
CA LYS A 103 129.51 -103.68 40.41
C LYS A 103 129.41 -102.16 40.29
N LEU A 104 130.53 -101.43 40.27
CA LEU A 104 130.56 -99.98 40.04
C LEU A 104 130.12 -99.60 38.62
N GLU A 105 130.60 -100.31 37.59
CA GLU A 105 130.19 -100.03 36.20
C GLU A 105 128.69 -100.35 35.98
N ALA A 106 128.15 -101.38 36.64
CA ALA A 106 126.72 -101.68 36.62
C ALA A 106 125.88 -100.54 37.25
N LEU A 107 126.24 -100.09 38.45
CA LEU A 107 125.57 -98.97 39.13
C LEU A 107 125.68 -97.66 38.33
N ARG A 108 126.81 -97.43 37.65
CA ARG A 108 126.99 -96.28 36.76
C ARG A 108 126.06 -96.35 35.54
N ASN A 109 125.98 -97.50 34.87
CA ASN A 109 125.06 -97.67 33.73
C ASN A 109 123.59 -97.50 34.16
N GLU A 110 123.21 -97.98 35.35
CA GLU A 110 121.89 -97.76 35.94
C GLU A 110 121.63 -96.29 36.27
N ALA A 111 122.64 -95.54 36.74
CA ALA A 111 122.55 -94.10 36.98
C ALA A 111 122.40 -93.30 35.67
N GLU A 112 123.21 -93.59 34.65
CA GLU A 112 123.10 -92.98 33.32
C GLU A 112 121.76 -93.34 32.62
N GLU A 113 121.19 -94.51 32.92
CA GLU A 113 119.85 -94.89 32.46
C GLU A 113 118.74 -94.09 33.15
N LYS A 114 118.80 -93.95 34.47
CA LYS A 114 117.89 -93.08 35.23
C LYS A 114 118.03 -91.63 34.81
N GLU A 115 119.22 -91.15 34.49
CA GLU A 115 119.41 -89.79 33.94
C GLU A 115 118.78 -89.65 32.55
N ARG A 116 118.93 -90.65 31.66
CA ARG A 116 118.25 -90.70 30.35
C ARG A 116 116.72 -90.72 30.50
N GLU A 117 116.18 -91.47 31.45
CA GLU A 117 114.75 -91.51 31.76
C GLU A 117 114.25 -90.18 32.32
N LEU A 118 114.89 -89.64 33.36
CA LEU A 118 114.57 -88.34 33.95
C LEU A 118 114.65 -87.21 32.93
N THR A 119 115.69 -87.20 32.09
CA THR A 119 115.83 -86.24 30.97
C THR A 119 114.68 -86.35 29.98
N SER A 120 114.20 -87.57 29.71
CA SER A 120 113.04 -87.81 28.84
C SER A 120 111.74 -87.32 29.49
N ARG A 121 111.54 -87.59 30.78
CA ARG A 121 110.37 -87.13 31.54
C ARG A 121 110.37 -85.60 31.73
N VAL A 122 111.53 -84.96 31.89
CA VAL A 122 111.65 -83.49 31.91
C VAL A 122 111.29 -82.89 30.54
N LYS A 123 111.78 -83.45 29.43
CA LYS A 123 111.38 -83.03 28.07
C LYS A 123 109.86 -83.16 27.85
N GLU A 124 109.25 -84.21 28.40
CA GLU A 124 107.81 -84.40 28.36
C GLU A 124 107.05 -83.37 29.23
N LEU A 125 107.46 -83.14 30.47
CA LEU A 125 106.83 -82.13 31.34
C LEU A 125 106.96 -80.72 30.75
N VAL A 126 108.08 -80.40 30.08
CA VAL A 126 108.24 -79.13 29.33
C VAL A 126 107.28 -79.04 28.15
N ARG A 127 107.03 -80.14 27.43
CA ARG A 127 106.02 -80.24 26.35
C ARG A 127 104.60 -80.06 26.90
N GLU A 128 104.28 -80.71 28.02
CA GLU A 128 102.98 -80.60 28.69
C GLU A 128 102.71 -79.17 29.20
N LEU A 129 103.70 -78.54 29.87
CA LEU A 129 103.61 -77.15 30.30
C LEU A 129 103.50 -76.17 29.13
N GLY A 130 104.20 -76.43 28.02
CA GLY A 130 104.06 -75.65 26.77
C GLY A 130 102.64 -75.73 26.19
N ASN A 131 102.06 -76.93 26.14
CA ASN A 131 100.69 -77.15 25.69
C ASN A 131 99.66 -76.47 26.62
N ALA A 132 99.76 -76.68 27.93
CA ALA A 132 98.87 -76.09 28.93
C ALA A 132 98.94 -74.56 28.94
N LYS A 133 100.12 -73.97 28.73
CA LYS A 133 100.29 -72.53 28.54
C LYS A 133 99.58 -72.04 27.28
N ALA A 134 99.76 -72.72 26.14
CA ALA A 134 99.09 -72.38 24.89
C ALA A 134 97.56 -72.53 24.99
N GLU A 135 97.06 -73.48 25.78
CA GLU A 135 95.64 -73.63 26.08
C GLU A 135 95.11 -72.50 26.98
N CYS A 136 95.85 -72.11 28.03
CA CYS A 136 95.51 -70.96 28.87
C CYS A 136 95.52 -69.65 28.06
N ASP A 137 96.47 -69.47 27.14
CA ASP A 137 96.53 -68.31 26.24
C ASP A 137 95.34 -68.27 25.28
N LYS A 138 94.90 -69.43 24.73
CA LYS A 138 93.65 -69.57 23.95
C LYS A 138 92.41 -69.25 24.78
N LYS A 139 92.30 -69.84 25.98
CA LYS A 139 91.18 -69.62 26.91
C LYS A 139 91.02 -68.13 27.25
N ARG A 140 92.11 -67.45 27.58
CA ARG A 140 92.15 -66.00 27.83
C ARG A 140 91.77 -65.17 26.59
N GLY A 141 91.95 -65.71 25.39
CA GLY A 141 91.42 -65.12 24.15
C GLY A 141 89.89 -65.22 24.08
N LEU A 142 89.34 -66.41 24.27
CA LEU A 142 87.89 -66.66 24.26
C LEU A 142 87.17 -65.89 25.39
N GLU A 143 87.75 -65.82 26.59
CA GLU A 143 87.23 -65.03 27.72
C GLU A 143 87.08 -63.54 27.36
N LYS A 144 88.04 -62.97 26.62
CA LYS A 144 87.96 -61.59 26.12
C LYS A 144 86.87 -61.44 25.05
N GLU A 145 86.73 -62.39 24.14
CA GLU A 145 85.67 -62.37 23.12
C GLU A 145 84.27 -62.46 23.76
N ILE A 146 84.09 -63.35 24.74
CA ILE A 146 82.86 -63.48 25.53
C ILE A 146 82.57 -62.17 26.27
N ALA A 147 83.57 -61.54 26.90
CA ALA A 147 83.39 -60.25 27.58
C ALA A 147 82.98 -59.12 26.61
N MET A 148 83.60 -59.05 25.42
CA MET A 148 83.21 -58.11 24.37
C MET A 148 81.76 -58.36 23.92
N LYS A 149 81.40 -59.60 23.58
CA LYS A 149 80.04 -59.97 23.14
C LYS A 149 78.98 -59.76 24.22
N ALA A 150 79.30 -59.96 25.49
CA ALA A 150 78.42 -59.63 26.61
C ALA A 150 78.17 -58.11 26.72
N SER A 151 79.21 -57.29 26.53
CA SER A 151 79.07 -55.83 26.55
C SER A 151 78.29 -55.29 25.33
N GLU A 152 78.50 -55.87 24.15
CA GLU A 152 77.74 -55.58 22.92
C GLU A 152 76.25 -55.92 23.11
N SER A 153 75.97 -57.12 23.63
CA SER A 153 74.61 -57.57 23.96
C SER A 153 73.91 -56.64 24.97
N LYS A 154 74.62 -56.18 26.00
CA LYS A 154 74.11 -55.19 26.96
C LYS A 154 73.76 -53.86 26.27
N GLN A 155 74.64 -53.32 25.44
CA GLN A 155 74.39 -52.07 24.69
C GLN A 155 73.19 -52.21 23.73
N LEU A 156 73.06 -53.35 23.05
CA LEU A 156 71.90 -53.63 22.19
C LEU A 156 70.60 -53.76 23.02
N GLY A 157 70.67 -54.37 24.21
CA GLY A 157 69.57 -54.43 25.16
C GLY A 157 69.11 -53.05 25.64
N GLU A 158 70.04 -52.14 25.89
CA GLU A 158 69.77 -50.74 26.26
C GLU A 158 69.18 -49.93 25.09
N LYS A 159 69.74 -50.05 23.88
CA LYS A 159 69.16 -49.47 22.64
C LYS A 159 67.72 -49.97 22.41
N ASN A 160 67.48 -51.26 22.55
CA ASN A 160 66.13 -51.86 22.40
C ASN A 160 65.15 -51.43 23.50
N LYS A 161 65.61 -51.08 24.71
CA LYS A 161 64.76 -50.41 25.72
C LYS A 161 64.40 -49.00 25.28
N GLY A 162 65.38 -48.22 24.81
CA GLY A 162 65.16 -46.86 24.30
C GLY A 162 64.16 -46.81 23.13
N LEU A 163 64.32 -47.69 22.14
CA LEU A 163 63.41 -47.80 21.00
C LEU A 163 61.98 -48.17 21.43
N ARG A 164 61.79 -49.11 22.36
CA ARG A 164 60.46 -49.44 22.89
C ARG A 164 59.80 -48.27 23.62
N SER A 165 60.56 -47.48 24.38
CA SER A 165 60.04 -46.25 25.00
C SER A 165 59.65 -45.19 23.97
N GLN A 166 60.40 -45.08 22.86
CA GLN A 166 60.04 -44.18 21.75
C GLN A 166 58.78 -44.64 21.02
N ILE A 167 58.66 -45.94 20.72
CA ILE A 167 57.46 -46.53 20.10
C ILE A 167 56.22 -46.27 20.97
N SER A 168 56.29 -46.58 22.27
CA SER A 168 55.17 -46.34 23.20
C SER A 168 54.79 -44.86 23.33
N GLY A 169 55.77 -43.94 23.24
CA GLY A 169 55.50 -42.51 23.16
C GLY A 169 54.77 -42.11 21.87
N LEU A 170 55.18 -42.65 20.72
CA LEU A 170 54.51 -42.42 19.43
C LEU A 170 53.10 -43.03 19.40
N GLU A 171 52.88 -44.19 20.04
CA GLU A 171 51.56 -44.81 20.20
C GLU A 171 50.61 -43.95 21.06
N SER A 172 51.10 -43.29 22.11
CA SER A 172 50.30 -42.32 22.89
C SER A 172 49.89 -41.12 22.03
N VAL A 173 50.86 -40.50 21.35
CA VAL A 173 50.59 -39.36 20.47
C VAL A 173 49.65 -39.73 19.32
N LEU A 174 49.79 -40.92 18.73
CA LEU A 174 48.89 -41.40 17.67
C LEU A 174 47.46 -41.60 18.19
N ARG A 175 47.30 -42.12 19.42
CA ARG A 175 45.98 -42.24 20.08
C ARG A 175 45.37 -40.87 20.34
N GLU A 176 46.13 -39.96 20.97
CA GLU A 176 45.70 -38.57 21.24
C GLU A 176 45.28 -37.85 19.95
N LYS A 177 45.99 -38.06 18.84
CA LYS A 177 45.59 -37.51 17.53
C LYS A 177 44.40 -38.23 16.89
N GLY A 178 44.22 -39.53 17.09
CA GLY A 178 43.01 -40.25 16.72
C GLY A 178 41.77 -39.72 17.45
N ASP A 179 41.90 -39.44 18.75
CA ASP A 179 40.84 -38.86 19.57
C ASP A 179 40.55 -37.40 19.16
N GLU A 180 41.58 -36.56 18.96
CA GLU A 180 41.42 -35.20 18.43
C GLU A 180 40.66 -35.20 17.09
N ILE A 181 41.08 -36.01 16.12
CA ILE A 181 40.45 -36.18 14.82
C ILE A 181 38.99 -36.63 14.99
N SER A 182 38.72 -37.59 15.87
CA SER A 182 37.36 -38.07 16.14
C SER A 182 36.46 -36.95 16.69
N THR A 183 36.95 -36.10 17.60
CA THR A 183 36.17 -34.94 18.05
C THR A 183 35.96 -33.88 16.96
N LEU A 184 36.90 -33.73 16.02
CA LEU A 184 36.76 -32.81 14.90
C LEU A 184 35.74 -33.32 13.87
N VAL A 185 35.83 -34.59 13.47
CA VAL A 185 34.87 -35.25 12.57
C VAL A 185 33.44 -35.14 13.13
N ASN A 186 33.24 -35.43 14.42
CA ASN A 186 31.92 -35.29 15.06
C ASN A 186 31.41 -33.84 15.08
N LYS A 187 32.30 -32.84 15.27
CA LYS A 187 31.91 -31.41 15.19
C LYS A 187 31.53 -31.01 13.77
N PHE A 188 32.29 -31.45 12.76
CA PHE A 188 31.99 -31.17 11.36
C PHE A 188 30.68 -31.82 10.92
N GLY A 189 30.48 -33.12 11.19
CA GLY A 189 29.23 -33.82 10.87
C GLY A 189 28.00 -33.20 11.54
N ASN A 190 28.09 -32.80 12.81
CA ASN A 190 27.01 -32.07 13.47
C ASN A 190 26.73 -30.71 12.82
N SER A 191 27.77 -29.99 12.38
CA SER A 191 27.59 -28.72 11.65
C SER A 191 27.01 -28.91 10.25
N GLU A 192 27.37 -29.99 9.55
CA GLU A 192 26.87 -30.36 8.22
C GLU A 192 25.39 -30.77 8.28
N LEU A 193 24.99 -31.57 9.28
CA LEU A 193 23.58 -31.89 9.55
C LEU A 193 22.77 -30.64 9.90
N GLY A 194 23.33 -29.73 10.70
CA GLY A 194 22.69 -28.44 11.03
C GLY A 194 22.50 -27.53 9.81
N LEU A 195 23.53 -27.40 8.97
CA LEU A 195 23.47 -26.63 7.72
C LEU A 195 22.50 -27.26 6.71
N THR A 196 22.53 -28.58 6.55
CA THR A 196 21.59 -29.32 5.67
C THR A 196 20.15 -29.13 6.13
N SER A 197 19.89 -29.22 7.44
CA SER A 197 18.57 -28.98 8.02
C SER A 197 18.09 -27.55 7.76
N ARG A 198 18.97 -26.55 7.93
CA ARG A 198 18.64 -25.14 7.64
C ARG A 198 18.43 -24.88 6.15
N ILE A 199 19.16 -25.56 5.27
CA ILE A 199 18.96 -25.49 3.81
C ILE A 199 17.59 -26.04 3.42
N GLU A 200 17.15 -27.17 3.99
CA GLU A 200 15.83 -27.72 3.66
C GLU A 200 14.68 -26.90 4.28
N GLU A 201 14.87 -26.33 5.48
CA GLU A 201 13.93 -25.34 6.06
C GLU A 201 13.77 -24.12 5.13
N LEU A 202 14.88 -23.58 4.61
CA LEU A 202 14.86 -22.45 3.66
C LEU A 202 14.22 -22.82 2.31
N LYS A 203 14.41 -24.06 1.81
CA LYS A 203 13.69 -24.54 0.62
C LYS A 203 12.19 -24.68 0.87
N CYS A 204 11.76 -25.15 2.04
CA CYS A 204 10.34 -25.14 2.42
C CYS A 204 9.78 -23.71 2.41
N GLN A 205 10.49 -22.76 3.00
CA GLN A 205 10.08 -21.34 3.01
C GLN A 205 9.98 -20.76 1.59
N LEU A 206 10.93 -21.09 0.69
CA LEU A 206 10.88 -20.68 -0.71
C LEU A 206 9.65 -21.26 -1.43
N ARG A 207 9.39 -22.57 -1.33
CA ARG A 207 8.23 -23.21 -1.98
C ARG A 207 6.91 -22.59 -1.52
N ASN A 208 6.74 -22.35 -0.23
CA ASN A 208 5.55 -21.71 0.32
C ASN A 208 5.34 -20.28 -0.22
N LEU A 209 6.42 -19.51 -0.38
CA LEU A 209 6.37 -18.16 -0.97
C LEU A 209 6.11 -18.19 -2.48
N GLU A 210 6.62 -19.19 -3.20
CA GLU A 210 6.32 -19.41 -4.62
C GLU A 210 4.84 -19.74 -4.84
N GLU A 211 4.24 -20.56 -3.96
CA GLU A 211 2.81 -20.87 -3.93
C GLU A 211 1.96 -19.62 -3.59
N GLU A 212 2.34 -18.82 -2.59
CA GLU A 212 1.67 -17.57 -2.24
C GLU A 212 1.72 -16.54 -3.39
N ILE A 213 2.87 -16.38 -4.03
CA ILE A 213 3.03 -15.54 -5.23
C ILE A 213 2.16 -16.05 -6.38
N GLY A 214 2.03 -17.37 -6.55
CA GLY A 214 1.11 -18.00 -7.51
C GLY A 214 -0.35 -17.63 -7.24
N PHE A 215 -0.81 -17.79 -6.01
CA PHE A 215 -2.16 -17.46 -5.56
C PHE A 215 -2.47 -15.96 -5.74
N LEU A 216 -1.58 -15.08 -5.30
CA LEU A 216 -1.75 -13.62 -5.46
C LEU A 216 -1.77 -13.20 -6.92
N ARG A 217 -0.95 -13.83 -7.78
CA ARG A 217 -0.96 -13.58 -9.24
C ARG A 217 -2.27 -14.01 -9.89
N ALA A 218 -2.83 -15.17 -9.50
CA ALA A 218 -4.13 -15.63 -9.98
C ALA A 218 -5.27 -14.69 -9.54
N ARG A 219 -5.30 -14.32 -8.26
CA ARG A 219 -6.28 -13.37 -7.70
C ARG A 219 -6.22 -12.02 -8.39
N ASN A 220 -5.03 -11.51 -8.69
CA ASN A 220 -4.86 -10.24 -9.41
C ASN A 220 -5.34 -10.34 -10.87
N ALA A 221 -5.14 -11.47 -11.55
CA ALA A 221 -5.68 -11.70 -12.89
C ALA A 221 -7.23 -11.75 -12.91
N GLU A 222 -7.85 -12.39 -11.91
CA GLU A 222 -9.31 -12.36 -11.75
C GLU A 222 -9.86 -10.96 -11.48
N LEU A 223 -9.19 -10.19 -10.59
CA LEU A 223 -9.59 -8.81 -10.29
C LEU A 223 -9.43 -7.92 -11.53
N ALA A 224 -8.32 -8.02 -12.25
CA ALA A 224 -8.13 -7.29 -13.51
C ALA A 224 -9.23 -7.63 -14.53
N LYS A 225 -9.60 -8.91 -14.68
CA LYS A 225 -10.73 -9.31 -15.54
C LYS A 225 -12.06 -8.72 -15.08
N LYS A 226 -12.34 -8.65 -13.77
CA LYS A 226 -13.56 -8.03 -13.22
C LYS A 226 -13.59 -6.52 -13.47
N TYR A 227 -12.46 -5.83 -13.33
CA TYR A 227 -12.36 -4.40 -13.68
C TYR A 227 -12.50 -4.16 -15.19
N GLU A 228 -11.93 -5.00 -16.04
CA GLU A 228 -12.06 -4.89 -17.50
C GLU A 228 -13.52 -5.07 -17.95
N VAL A 229 -14.21 -6.11 -17.45
CA VAL A 229 -15.64 -6.33 -17.71
C VAL A 229 -16.47 -5.12 -17.24
N LYS A 230 -16.27 -4.65 -15.99
CA LYS A 230 -17.03 -3.49 -15.52
C LYS A 230 -16.71 -2.21 -16.30
N ARG A 231 -15.47 -2.01 -16.77
CA ARG A 231 -15.13 -0.87 -17.62
C ARG A 231 -15.93 -0.89 -18.92
N VAL A 232 -16.07 -2.06 -19.55
CA VAL A 232 -16.89 -2.22 -20.76
C VAL A 232 -18.39 -2.00 -20.45
N GLU A 233 -18.91 -2.53 -19.33
CA GLU A 233 -20.30 -2.29 -18.90
C GLU A 233 -20.57 -0.79 -18.64
N ASP A 234 -19.66 -0.09 -17.96
CA ASP A 234 -19.74 1.35 -17.71
C ASP A 234 -19.60 2.16 -19.02
N GLU A 235 -18.72 1.76 -19.94
CA GLU A 235 -18.54 2.39 -21.27
C GLU A 235 -19.80 2.23 -22.15
N GLU A 236 -20.40 1.03 -22.18
CA GLU A 236 -21.67 0.78 -22.88
C GLU A 236 -22.83 1.56 -22.27
N HIS A 237 -22.89 1.68 -20.94
CA HIS A 237 -23.90 2.49 -20.25
C HIS A 237 -23.75 3.99 -20.57
N VAL A 238 -22.53 4.53 -20.51
CA VAL A 238 -22.24 5.92 -20.90
C VAL A 238 -22.60 6.18 -22.36
N LYS A 239 -22.32 5.24 -23.26
CA LYS A 239 -22.74 5.33 -24.67
C LYS A 239 -24.26 5.35 -24.82
N GLY A 240 -24.98 4.45 -24.13
CA GLY A 240 -26.45 4.42 -24.14
C GLY A 240 -27.09 5.72 -23.63
N LEU A 241 -26.51 6.33 -22.59
CA LEU A 241 -26.92 7.66 -22.10
C LEU A 241 -26.60 8.77 -23.11
N MET A 242 -25.43 8.72 -23.77
CA MET A 242 -25.05 9.68 -24.81
C MET A 242 -26.03 9.64 -26.00
N ASP A 243 -26.42 8.45 -26.44
CA ASP A 243 -27.39 8.26 -27.52
C ASP A 243 -28.80 8.77 -27.13
N GLN A 244 -29.23 8.58 -25.87
CA GLN A 244 -30.46 9.19 -25.34
C GLN A 244 -30.40 10.72 -25.30
N VAL A 245 -29.29 11.30 -24.84
CA VAL A 245 -29.08 12.76 -24.80
C VAL A 245 -29.09 13.35 -26.21
N ASN A 246 -28.49 12.67 -27.19
CA ASN A 246 -28.55 13.07 -28.60
C ASN A 246 -29.98 13.01 -29.16
N GLY A 247 -30.76 11.97 -28.81
CA GLY A 247 -32.18 11.86 -29.16
C GLY A 247 -33.01 13.02 -28.61
N MET A 248 -32.98 13.23 -27.29
CA MET A 248 -33.68 14.34 -26.62
C MET A 248 -33.26 15.71 -27.15
N LYS A 249 -31.98 15.89 -27.52
CA LYS A 249 -31.48 17.12 -28.14
C LYS A 249 -32.12 17.37 -29.50
N HIS A 250 -32.27 16.35 -30.35
CA HIS A 250 -32.94 16.50 -31.64
C HIS A 250 -34.45 16.70 -31.51
N GLU A 251 -35.10 16.10 -30.51
CA GLU A 251 -36.50 16.39 -30.18
C GLU A 251 -36.68 17.85 -29.74
N LEU A 252 -35.79 18.36 -28.87
CA LEU A 252 -35.79 19.76 -28.44
C LEU A 252 -35.54 20.73 -29.61
N GLU A 253 -34.58 20.42 -30.49
CA GLU A 253 -34.33 21.17 -31.73
C GLU A 253 -35.55 21.19 -32.66
N SER A 254 -36.31 20.09 -32.72
CA SER A 254 -37.55 19.98 -33.51
C SER A 254 -38.70 20.80 -32.90
N LEU A 255 -38.92 20.66 -31.59
CA LEU A 255 -39.94 21.41 -30.85
C LEU A 255 -39.67 22.93 -30.88
N GLN A 256 -38.40 23.35 -30.80
CA GLN A 256 -38.03 24.76 -30.93
C GLN A 256 -38.40 25.29 -32.33
N ARG A 257 -38.07 24.57 -33.42
CA ARG A 257 -38.46 24.96 -34.78
C ARG A 257 -39.99 25.04 -34.94
N GLN A 258 -40.73 24.10 -34.35
CA GLN A 258 -42.19 24.12 -34.38
C GLN A 258 -42.76 25.31 -33.59
N LYS A 259 -42.17 25.65 -32.44
CA LYS A 259 -42.49 26.85 -31.68
C LYS A 259 -42.26 28.10 -32.52
N ASP A 260 -41.06 28.27 -33.07
CA ASP A 260 -40.68 29.45 -33.88
C ASP A 260 -41.61 29.64 -35.09
N GLU A 261 -41.96 28.54 -35.78
CA GLU A 261 -42.91 28.57 -36.90
C GLU A 261 -44.33 28.93 -36.45
N SER A 262 -44.74 28.49 -35.25
CA SER A 262 -46.05 28.85 -34.67
C SER A 262 -46.12 30.31 -34.21
N GLU A 263 -45.03 30.85 -33.64
CA GLU A 263 -44.92 32.26 -33.22
C GLU A 263 -44.92 33.18 -34.45
N ALA A 264 -44.20 32.85 -35.51
CA ALA A 264 -44.25 33.59 -36.79
C ALA A 264 -45.64 33.55 -37.46
N LYS A 265 -46.37 32.42 -37.36
CA LYS A 265 -47.78 32.33 -37.81
C LYS A 265 -48.70 33.21 -36.96
N LEU A 266 -48.46 33.28 -35.65
CA LEU A 266 -49.24 34.09 -34.72
C LEU A 266 -48.98 35.59 -34.91
N GLU A 267 -47.73 36.01 -35.05
CA GLU A 267 -47.34 37.40 -35.34
C GLU A 267 -47.96 37.88 -36.66
N LYS A 268 -47.89 37.06 -37.71
CA LYS A 268 -48.58 37.33 -39.00
C LYS A 268 -50.10 37.45 -38.84
N LYS A 269 -50.71 36.75 -37.88
CA LYS A 269 -52.14 36.87 -37.57
C LYS A 269 -52.44 38.12 -36.75
N VAL A 270 -51.62 38.49 -35.78
CA VAL A 270 -51.72 39.77 -35.04
C VAL A 270 -51.63 40.95 -36.01
N ALA A 271 -50.66 40.95 -36.92
CA ALA A 271 -50.54 41.97 -37.97
C ALA A 271 -51.72 42.00 -38.97
N GLN A 272 -52.41 40.87 -39.17
CA GLN A 272 -53.67 40.83 -39.93
C GLN A 272 -54.83 41.44 -39.13
N VAL A 273 -54.93 41.12 -37.83
CA VAL A 273 -55.99 41.62 -36.94
C VAL A 273 -55.89 43.13 -36.77
N THR A 274 -54.71 43.68 -36.41
CA THR A 274 -54.54 45.13 -36.22
C THR A 274 -54.85 45.92 -37.50
N LYS A 275 -54.53 45.38 -38.67
CA LYS A 275 -54.95 45.95 -39.96
C LYS A 275 -56.48 45.98 -40.12
N THR A 276 -57.18 44.90 -39.75
CA THR A 276 -58.65 44.88 -39.79
C THR A 276 -59.29 45.78 -38.72
N GLU A 277 -58.68 45.94 -37.55
CA GLU A 277 -59.12 46.87 -36.51
C GLU A 277 -58.97 48.33 -36.97
N MET A 278 -57.86 48.69 -37.63
CA MET A 278 -57.69 50.00 -38.27
C MET A 278 -58.76 50.26 -39.33
N GLN A 279 -59.07 49.25 -40.16
CA GLN A 279 -60.14 49.35 -41.16
C GLN A 279 -61.52 49.55 -40.50
N LEU A 280 -61.86 48.73 -39.49
CA LEU A 280 -63.10 48.87 -38.71
C LEU A 280 -63.20 50.23 -38.01
N LYS A 281 -62.10 50.75 -37.46
CA LYS A 281 -62.06 52.08 -36.83
C LYS A 281 -62.36 53.18 -37.86
N SER A 282 -61.70 53.16 -39.01
CA SER A 282 -61.94 54.15 -40.08
C SER A 282 -63.35 54.06 -40.70
N LEU A 283 -63.96 52.87 -40.73
CA LEU A 283 -65.35 52.69 -41.12
C LEU A 283 -66.31 53.23 -40.05
N LYS A 284 -66.03 52.94 -38.77
CA LYS A 284 -66.81 53.46 -37.63
C LYS A 284 -66.81 54.99 -37.61
N GLU A 285 -65.65 55.61 -37.81
CA GLU A 285 -65.48 57.06 -37.92
C GLU A 285 -66.33 57.64 -39.06
N LYS A 286 -66.32 57.02 -40.25
CA LYS A 286 -67.21 57.42 -41.37
C LYS A 286 -68.70 57.25 -41.06
N THR A 287 -69.11 56.13 -40.46
CA THR A 287 -70.53 55.93 -40.09
C THR A 287 -70.97 56.90 -39.00
N GLU A 288 -70.07 57.32 -38.12
CA GLU A 288 -70.33 58.33 -37.10
C GLU A 288 -70.41 59.74 -37.71
N GLU A 289 -69.57 60.07 -38.70
CA GLU A 289 -69.74 61.29 -39.51
C GLU A 289 -71.10 61.33 -40.21
N GLU A 290 -71.50 60.26 -40.90
CA GLU A 290 -72.80 60.19 -41.59
C GLU A 290 -73.97 60.26 -40.61
N ARG A 291 -73.90 59.55 -39.48
CA ARG A 291 -74.88 59.65 -38.38
C ARG A 291 -75.02 61.10 -37.90
N ASN A 292 -73.91 61.82 -37.76
CA ASN A 292 -73.93 63.23 -37.34
C ASN A 292 -74.38 64.21 -38.45
N ARG A 293 -74.23 63.86 -39.74
CA ARG A 293 -74.84 64.61 -40.86
C ARG A 293 -76.35 64.44 -40.86
N LEU A 294 -76.83 63.19 -40.86
CA LEU A 294 -78.26 62.86 -40.82
C LEU A 294 -78.94 63.42 -39.56
N ASN A 295 -78.27 63.42 -38.40
CA ASN A 295 -78.84 64.00 -37.18
C ASN A 295 -78.99 65.53 -37.26
N LYS A 296 -78.10 66.25 -37.97
CA LYS A 296 -78.27 67.69 -38.26
C LYS A 296 -79.45 67.95 -39.20
N GLU A 297 -79.61 67.11 -40.22
CA GLU A 297 -80.73 67.17 -41.16
C GLU A 297 -82.08 66.89 -40.47
N ILE A 298 -82.14 65.88 -39.60
CA ILE A 298 -83.31 65.59 -38.75
C ILE A 298 -83.66 66.79 -37.85
N VAL A 299 -82.66 67.49 -37.29
CA VAL A 299 -82.89 68.72 -36.50
C VAL A 299 -83.41 69.86 -37.37
N HIS A 300 -82.89 70.04 -38.60
CA HIS A 300 -83.40 71.02 -39.56
C HIS A 300 -84.86 70.76 -39.92
N LEU A 301 -85.18 69.53 -40.36
CA LEU A 301 -86.52 69.10 -40.73
C LEU A 301 -87.50 69.16 -39.55
N LYS A 302 -87.05 68.92 -38.31
CA LYS A 302 -87.86 69.17 -37.11
C LYS A 302 -88.16 70.65 -36.90
N GLY A 303 -87.17 71.53 -37.08
CA GLY A 303 -87.38 72.97 -37.02
C GLY A 303 -88.31 73.50 -38.12
N GLU A 304 -88.30 72.90 -39.31
CA GLU A 304 -89.25 73.22 -40.39
C GLU A 304 -90.66 72.71 -40.09
N ASN A 305 -90.81 71.46 -39.61
CA ASN A 305 -92.10 70.96 -39.15
C ASN A 305 -92.66 71.79 -37.99
N GLN A 306 -91.83 72.30 -37.07
CA GLN A 306 -92.27 73.24 -36.02
C GLN A 306 -92.81 74.55 -36.61
N LYS A 307 -92.14 75.15 -37.60
CA LYS A 307 -92.65 76.35 -38.31
C LYS A 307 -93.97 76.07 -39.03
N LEU A 308 -94.12 74.89 -39.62
CA LEU A 308 -95.36 74.45 -40.26
C LEU A 308 -96.49 74.26 -39.23
N HIS A 309 -96.20 73.68 -38.06
CA HIS A 309 -97.17 73.55 -36.97
C HIS A 309 -97.63 74.92 -36.45
N THR A 310 -96.72 75.85 -36.15
CA THR A 310 -97.12 77.22 -35.76
C THR A 310 -97.94 77.92 -36.85
N ARG A 311 -97.64 77.66 -38.14
CA ARG A 311 -98.44 78.20 -39.24
C ARG A 311 -99.83 77.56 -39.36
N ILE A 312 -99.99 76.29 -38.96
CA ILE A 312 -101.31 75.65 -38.85
C ILE A 312 -102.09 76.26 -37.67
N GLU A 313 -101.46 76.48 -36.52
CA GLU A 313 -102.07 77.14 -35.36
C GLU A 313 -102.52 78.59 -35.67
N GLU A 314 -101.73 79.35 -36.44
CA GLU A 314 -102.13 80.66 -36.98
C GLU A 314 -103.35 80.57 -37.91
N LEU A 315 -103.38 79.58 -38.82
CA LEU A 315 -104.49 79.38 -39.75
C LEU A 315 -105.78 78.95 -39.04
N ASP A 316 -105.69 78.07 -38.03
CA ASP A 316 -106.84 77.70 -37.20
C ASP A 316 -107.33 78.86 -36.35
N SER A 317 -106.43 79.70 -35.84
CA SER A 317 -106.81 80.94 -35.13
C SER A 317 -107.58 81.90 -36.04
N LEU A 318 -107.11 82.13 -37.26
CA LEU A 318 -107.82 82.93 -38.28
C LEU A 318 -109.16 82.29 -38.69
N ASN A 319 -109.22 80.96 -38.81
CA ASN A 319 -110.44 80.22 -39.11
C ASN A 319 -111.50 80.36 -37.99
N MET A 320 -111.07 80.38 -36.72
CA MET A 320 -111.95 80.68 -35.59
C MET A 320 -112.43 82.15 -35.60
N GLU A 321 -111.58 83.10 -36.01
CA GLU A 321 -111.98 84.52 -36.17
C GLU A 321 -112.97 84.73 -37.34
N ILE A 322 -112.88 83.92 -38.41
CA ILE A 322 -113.87 83.90 -39.49
C ILE A 322 -115.21 83.35 -39.00
N LYS A 323 -115.20 82.30 -38.15
CA LYS A 323 -116.42 81.73 -37.55
C LYS A 323 -117.15 82.75 -36.66
N THR A 324 -116.45 83.53 -35.83
CA THR A 324 -117.08 84.56 -35.00
C THR A 324 -117.67 85.70 -35.85
N LYS A 325 -116.91 86.22 -36.82
CA LYS A 325 -117.40 87.26 -37.75
C LYS A 325 -118.65 86.83 -38.54
N ASN A 326 -118.74 85.56 -38.94
CA ASN A 326 -119.93 85.01 -39.57
C ASN A 326 -121.13 84.92 -38.61
N ALA A 327 -120.91 84.56 -37.33
CA ALA A 327 -121.98 84.54 -36.33
C ALA A 327 -122.58 85.94 -36.08
N ASP A 328 -121.73 86.97 -35.98
CA ASP A 328 -122.18 88.36 -35.83
C ASP A 328 -122.89 88.90 -37.09
N LYS A 329 -122.53 88.44 -38.29
CA LYS A 329 -123.25 88.79 -39.53
C LYS A 329 -124.68 88.27 -39.51
N VAL A 330 -124.89 86.98 -39.22
CA VAL A 330 -126.23 86.38 -39.07
C VAL A 330 -127.05 87.10 -37.99
N ARG A 331 -126.41 87.47 -36.87
CA ARG A 331 -127.06 88.20 -35.77
C ARG A 331 -127.50 89.62 -36.12
N ASN A 332 -126.93 90.23 -37.16
CA ASN A 332 -127.31 91.55 -37.63
C ASN A 332 -128.31 91.50 -38.80
N GLU A 333 -128.21 90.50 -39.69
CA GLU A 333 -129.23 90.24 -40.72
C GLU A 333 -130.61 89.94 -40.07
N SER A 334 -130.63 89.20 -38.95
CA SER A 334 -131.86 88.94 -38.19
C SER A 334 -132.56 90.21 -37.67
N LYS A 335 -131.85 91.33 -37.45
CA LYS A 335 -132.45 92.58 -36.91
C LYS A 335 -133.12 93.44 -37.98
N ILE A 336 -132.82 93.19 -39.26
CA ILE A 336 -133.34 93.98 -40.38
C ILE A 336 -134.78 93.55 -40.72
N LEU A 337 -135.08 92.25 -40.59
CA LEU A 337 -136.40 91.65 -40.87
C LEU A 337 -137.49 92.10 -39.88
N ASP A 338 -137.14 92.31 -38.62
CA ASP A 338 -138.09 92.80 -37.60
C ASP A 338 -138.57 94.23 -37.88
N ILE A 339 -137.73 95.05 -38.50
CA ILE A 339 -138.06 96.45 -38.85
C ILE A 339 -139.04 96.48 -40.04
N GLN A 340 -138.86 95.64 -41.06
CA GLN A 340 -139.76 95.62 -42.23
C GLN A 340 -141.20 95.21 -41.88
N ASN A 341 -141.41 94.38 -40.85
CA ASN A 341 -142.76 93.98 -40.41
C ASN A 341 -143.53 95.08 -39.66
N SER A 342 -142.88 96.16 -39.21
CA SER A 342 -143.54 97.30 -38.56
C SER A 342 -144.49 98.03 -39.52
N ASP A 343 -144.01 98.34 -40.72
CA ASP A 343 -144.56 99.49 -41.45
C ASP A 343 -145.65 99.12 -42.46
N GLN A 344 -145.72 97.86 -42.92
CA GLN A 344 -146.91 97.37 -43.64
C GLN A 344 -148.18 97.38 -42.78
N LYS A 345 -148.05 97.33 -41.45
CA LYS A 345 -149.19 97.22 -40.52
C LYS A 345 -149.95 98.53 -40.29
N LYS A 346 -149.48 99.65 -40.85
CA LYS A 346 -150.09 100.99 -40.70
C LYS A 346 -151.02 101.36 -41.86
N LEU A 347 -150.83 100.80 -43.06
CA LEU A 347 -151.56 101.22 -44.27
C LEU A 347 -152.99 100.67 -44.38
N VAL A 348 -153.32 99.58 -43.68
CA VAL A 348 -154.60 98.86 -43.87
C VAL A 348 -155.79 99.56 -43.18
N LYS A 349 -155.54 100.30 -42.08
CA LYS A 349 -156.62 100.87 -41.26
C LYS A 349 -157.33 102.09 -41.84
N GLU A 350 -156.82 102.67 -42.93
CA GLU A 350 -157.34 103.91 -43.51
C GLU A 350 -158.30 103.67 -44.69
N GLN A 351 -158.55 102.40 -45.05
CA GLN A 351 -159.33 102.01 -46.22
C GLN A 351 -160.78 101.55 -45.90
N ASP A 352 -161.02 101.00 -44.69
CA ASP A 352 -162.34 100.46 -44.29
C ASP A 352 -163.39 101.54 -43.97
N ASP A 353 -162.98 102.67 -43.37
CA ASP A 353 -163.87 103.75 -42.89
C ASP A 353 -164.61 104.52 -44.01
N ILE A 354 -164.20 104.34 -45.26
CA ILE A 354 -164.82 104.94 -46.45
C ILE A 354 -165.95 104.04 -46.97
N ILE A 355 -165.76 102.72 -46.96
CA ILE A 355 -166.71 101.74 -47.52
C ILE A 355 -168.01 101.72 -46.71
N HIS A 356 -167.92 101.78 -45.38
CA HIS A 356 -169.11 101.79 -44.51
C HIS A 356 -170.03 103.01 -44.75
N ARG A 357 -169.49 104.12 -45.30
CA ARG A 357 -170.22 105.39 -45.44
C ARG A 357 -171.09 105.48 -46.70
N LEU A 358 -170.82 104.65 -47.71
CA LEU A 358 -171.62 104.58 -48.96
C LEU A 358 -172.72 103.51 -48.90
N SER A 359 -172.50 102.42 -48.16
CA SER A 359 -173.43 101.28 -48.06
C SER A 359 -174.83 101.64 -47.50
N VAL A 360 -174.96 102.77 -46.79
CA VAL A 360 -176.18 103.19 -46.09
C VAL A 360 -177.18 103.96 -46.97
N LYS A 361 -176.83 104.36 -48.21
CA LYS A 361 -177.67 105.27 -49.04
C LYS A 361 -178.28 104.72 -50.33
N VAL A 362 -177.98 103.48 -50.74
CA VAL A 362 -178.73 102.80 -51.82
C VAL A 362 -179.93 102.04 -51.25
N LYS A 363 -179.77 101.46 -50.06
CA LYS A 363 -180.79 101.16 -49.04
C LYS A 363 -182.11 100.50 -49.50
N ASP A 364 -183.11 101.28 -49.91
CA ASP A 364 -184.55 100.92 -49.85
C ASP A 364 -185.32 101.15 -51.17
N GLN A 365 -184.66 100.98 -52.33
CA GLN A 365 -185.35 101.10 -53.62
C GLN A 365 -184.66 100.28 -54.72
N GLU A 366 -185.21 99.20 -55.28
CA GLU A 366 -186.41 98.37 -55.02
C GLU A 366 -185.95 96.91 -55.28
N ARG A 367 -186.25 95.85 -54.52
CA ARG A 367 -187.53 95.28 -54.04
C ARG A 367 -188.49 94.88 -55.17
N LEU A 368 -188.50 93.56 -55.47
CA LEU A 368 -189.19 92.88 -56.60
C LEU A 368 -188.48 93.15 -57.94
N LEU A 369 -188.12 92.16 -58.76
CA LEU A 369 -188.32 90.69 -58.72
C LEU A 369 -186.95 89.99 -58.58
N LYS A 370 -186.74 88.88 -57.84
CA LYS A 370 -187.53 87.64 -57.63
C LYS A 370 -187.33 86.62 -58.76
N GLU A 371 -187.18 85.35 -58.36
CA GLU A 371 -187.02 84.14 -59.18
C GLU A 371 -185.70 84.09 -60.00
N GLN A 372 -184.77 83.18 -59.67
CA GLN A 372 -184.75 81.70 -59.90
C GLN A 372 -184.22 81.32 -61.29
N LYS A 373 -183.85 80.04 -61.45
CA LYS A 373 -183.34 79.39 -62.68
C LYS A 373 -181.92 79.84 -63.00
N ASP A 374 -180.89 79.19 -62.44
CA ASP A 374 -180.55 77.75 -62.47
C ASP A 374 -180.13 77.27 -63.86
N THR A 375 -178.84 77.48 -64.18
CA THR A 375 -178.00 76.55 -64.95
C THR A 375 -176.62 76.55 -64.28
N ILE A 376 -176.05 75.43 -63.81
CA ILE A 376 -175.55 74.25 -64.56
C ILE A 376 -174.30 74.66 -65.38
N ASP A 377 -173.09 74.10 -65.14
CA ASP A 377 -172.68 73.09 -64.15
C ASP A 377 -171.16 73.06 -63.88
N LYS A 378 -170.68 72.04 -63.15
CA LYS A 378 -169.28 71.69 -62.88
C LYS A 378 -168.39 71.55 -64.14
N LEU A 379 -167.08 71.81 -63.96
CA LEU A 379 -165.89 71.01 -64.31
C LEU A 379 -164.70 71.77 -63.66
N SER A 380 -163.72 71.20 -62.95
CA SER A 380 -162.91 69.97 -63.01
C SER A 380 -161.74 70.02 -64.01
N ASP A 381 -160.62 69.48 -63.53
CA ASP A 381 -159.40 69.05 -64.24
C ASP A 381 -158.48 70.22 -64.74
N ASP A 382 -157.14 70.08 -64.76
CA ASP A 382 -156.31 68.90 -64.49
C ASP A 382 -154.90 69.23 -63.91
N GLN A 383 -154.31 68.25 -63.19
CA GLN A 383 -152.88 67.84 -63.05
C GLN A 383 -151.71 68.86 -63.28
N LYS A 384 -150.51 68.81 -62.69
CA LYS A 384 -149.72 67.98 -61.72
C LYS A 384 -148.50 68.87 -61.32
N LEU A 385 -147.71 68.69 -60.25
CA LEU A 385 -147.58 67.66 -59.20
C LEU A 385 -147.25 68.36 -57.85
N SER A 386 -146.38 68.01 -56.89
CA SER A 386 -145.28 67.03 -56.76
C SER A 386 -145.20 66.41 -55.34
N LYS A 387 -143.99 66.16 -54.81
CA LYS A 387 -143.67 65.41 -53.58
C LYS A 387 -142.57 66.15 -52.76
N ARG A 388 -142.53 66.15 -51.43
CA ARG A 388 -143.42 65.51 -50.41
C ARG A 388 -143.53 66.37 -49.11
N TRP A 389 -143.64 65.71 -47.94
CA TRP A 389 -144.21 66.13 -46.66
C TRP A 389 -143.62 65.27 -45.51
N SER A 390 -143.66 65.60 -44.21
CA SER A 390 -143.95 66.84 -43.44
C SER A 390 -143.68 66.59 -41.93
N PHE A 391 -144.02 67.58 -41.08
CA PHE A 391 -144.60 67.55 -39.70
C PHE A 391 -145.02 66.18 -39.08
N GLY A 392 -145.23 66.04 -37.76
CA GLY A 392 -145.29 67.02 -36.65
C GLY A 392 -145.85 66.44 -35.32
N SER A 393 -146.33 67.28 -34.40
CA SER A 393 -146.69 66.94 -32.99
C SER A 393 -148.18 66.58 -32.75
N SER A 394 -148.53 65.94 -31.62
CA SER A 394 -149.60 66.35 -30.64
C SER A 394 -149.90 65.26 -29.56
N ARG A 395 -151.05 65.34 -28.87
CA ARG A 395 -151.32 64.91 -27.46
C ARG A 395 -152.34 63.75 -27.24
N ASP A 396 -152.23 63.16 -26.04
CA ASP A 396 -153.24 62.51 -25.15
C ASP A 396 -154.13 61.33 -25.61
N TRP A 397 -154.02 60.19 -24.90
CA TRP A 397 -155.18 59.37 -24.41
C TRP A 397 -154.77 58.50 -23.19
N LYS A 398 -155.71 57.72 -22.62
CA LYS A 398 -155.61 57.14 -21.25
C LYS A 398 -156.01 55.66 -21.21
N LEU A 399 -155.15 54.74 -20.75
CA LEU A 399 -155.48 53.56 -19.90
C LEU A 399 -154.30 52.60 -19.59
N ASN A 400 -154.47 51.82 -18.51
CA ASN A 400 -153.71 50.63 -18.04
C ASN A 400 -152.25 50.82 -17.49
N PRO A 401 -152.03 50.75 -16.15
CA PRO A 401 -150.71 50.96 -15.53
C PRO A 401 -149.67 49.84 -15.73
N ASN A 402 -150.08 48.57 -15.62
CA ASN A 402 -149.17 47.43 -15.36
C ASN A 402 -148.15 47.15 -16.49
N THR A 403 -148.33 47.75 -17.68
CA THR A 403 -147.44 47.60 -18.84
C THR A 403 -146.30 48.63 -18.89
N LEU A 404 -146.39 49.73 -18.14
CA LEU A 404 -145.34 50.75 -18.06
C LEU A 404 -144.35 50.43 -16.93
N GLU A 405 -144.88 50.00 -15.78
CA GLU A 405 -144.14 49.59 -14.59
C GLU A 405 -143.07 48.53 -14.92
N LYS A 406 -143.45 47.44 -15.62
CA LYS A 406 -142.51 46.41 -16.07
C LYS A 406 -141.34 46.94 -16.90
N LYS A 407 -141.56 47.94 -17.76
CA LYS A 407 -140.49 48.52 -18.59
C LYS A 407 -139.57 49.46 -17.83
N MET A 408 -140.03 50.02 -16.70
CA MET A 408 -139.17 50.77 -15.79
C MET A 408 -138.36 49.84 -14.90
N GLU A 409 -138.94 48.72 -14.45
CA GLU A 409 -138.22 47.70 -13.68
C GLU A 409 -137.16 46.98 -14.54
N GLU A 410 -137.50 46.53 -15.75
CA GLU A 410 -136.54 45.91 -16.70
C GLU A 410 -135.32 46.81 -16.98
N LEU A 411 -135.53 48.13 -17.07
CA LEU A 411 -134.44 49.10 -17.25
C LEU A 411 -133.62 49.32 -15.97
N ALA A 412 -134.26 49.32 -14.80
CA ALA A 412 -133.56 49.41 -13.52
C ALA A 412 -132.71 48.16 -13.24
N GLU A 413 -133.20 46.97 -13.59
CA GLU A 413 -132.49 45.70 -13.47
C GLU A 413 -131.22 45.65 -14.33
N ASP A 414 -131.30 46.12 -15.59
CA ASP A 414 -130.15 46.22 -16.50
C ASP A 414 -129.08 47.19 -15.97
N PHE A 415 -129.47 48.32 -15.37
CA PHE A 415 -128.53 49.22 -14.68
C PHE A 415 -127.93 48.59 -13.41
N ARG A 416 -128.72 47.90 -12.57
CA ARG A 416 -128.23 47.17 -11.39
C ARG A 416 -127.18 46.13 -11.79
N MET A 417 -127.50 45.26 -12.75
CA MET A 417 -126.62 44.21 -13.26
C MET A 417 -125.31 44.78 -13.86
N LYS A 418 -125.38 45.87 -14.62
CA LYS A 418 -124.18 46.54 -15.16
C LYS A 418 -123.27 47.12 -14.08
N ILE A 419 -123.84 47.67 -13.01
CA ILE A 419 -123.06 48.20 -11.87
C ILE A 419 -122.39 47.05 -11.11
N GLU A 420 -123.11 45.96 -10.83
CA GLU A 420 -122.53 44.77 -10.18
C GLU A 420 -121.41 44.13 -11.00
N ASP A 421 -121.55 44.02 -12.32
CA ASP A 421 -120.50 43.53 -13.20
C ASP A 421 -119.25 44.43 -13.17
N HIS A 422 -119.41 45.76 -13.18
CA HIS A 422 -118.29 46.69 -13.04
C HIS A 422 -117.59 46.56 -11.68
N ILE A 423 -118.34 46.44 -10.58
CA ILE A 423 -117.80 46.20 -9.24
C ILE A 423 -117.03 44.86 -9.20
N ARG A 424 -117.59 43.80 -9.78
CA ARG A 424 -116.96 42.47 -9.85
C ARG A 424 -115.67 42.47 -10.66
N ILE A 425 -115.61 43.24 -11.76
CA ILE A 425 -114.41 43.43 -12.58
C ILE A 425 -113.36 44.28 -11.83
N LEU A 426 -113.78 45.34 -11.12
CA LEU A 426 -112.87 46.17 -10.32
C LEU A 426 -112.24 45.38 -9.18
N TYR A 427 -113.01 44.61 -8.41
CA TYR A 427 -112.47 43.73 -7.37
C TYR A 427 -111.43 42.74 -7.91
N ARG A 428 -111.71 42.09 -9.05
CA ARG A 428 -110.74 41.18 -9.70
C ARG A 428 -109.47 41.91 -10.15
N ARG A 429 -109.58 43.13 -10.67
CA ARG A 429 -108.42 43.94 -11.09
C ARG A 429 -107.57 44.40 -9.91
N ILE A 430 -108.19 44.84 -8.82
CA ILE A 430 -107.50 45.22 -7.57
C ILE A 430 -106.72 44.02 -7.04
N HIS A 431 -107.38 42.86 -6.90
CA HIS A 431 -106.75 41.69 -6.28
C HIS A 431 -105.56 41.13 -7.09
N VAL A 432 -105.66 41.16 -8.43
CA VAL A 432 -104.52 40.82 -9.31
C VAL A 432 -103.39 41.83 -9.20
N ALA A 433 -103.67 43.13 -9.09
CA ALA A 433 -102.65 44.16 -8.90
C ALA A 433 -101.95 44.03 -7.53
N GLU A 434 -102.70 43.76 -6.46
CA GLU A 434 -102.17 43.46 -5.12
C GLU A 434 -101.22 42.26 -5.14
N GLN A 435 -101.62 41.16 -5.80
CA GLN A 435 -100.79 39.97 -5.92
C GLN A 435 -99.49 40.26 -6.70
N ILE A 436 -99.56 40.94 -7.85
CA ILE A 436 -98.37 41.33 -8.62
C ILE A 436 -97.43 42.23 -7.80
N HIS A 437 -97.98 43.14 -6.98
CA HIS A 437 -97.17 43.98 -6.09
C HIS A 437 -96.51 43.19 -4.95
N LEU A 438 -97.19 42.18 -4.38
CA LEU A 438 -96.61 41.30 -3.37
C LEU A 438 -95.52 40.39 -3.95
N GLU A 439 -95.74 39.81 -5.13
CA GLU A 439 -94.76 38.99 -5.85
C GLU A 439 -93.51 39.82 -6.22
N SER A 440 -93.70 40.99 -6.86
CA SER A 440 -92.62 41.91 -7.21
C SER A 440 -91.79 42.36 -5.99
N LYS A 441 -92.46 42.59 -4.84
CA LYS A 441 -91.78 42.95 -3.58
C LYS A 441 -90.99 41.78 -3.00
N ASN A 442 -91.53 40.56 -3.07
CA ASN A 442 -90.87 39.34 -2.59
C ASN A 442 -89.61 39.03 -3.42
N ASP A 443 -89.70 39.13 -4.74
CA ASP A 443 -88.58 38.83 -5.62
C ASP A 443 -87.48 39.91 -5.56
N TYR A 444 -87.84 41.18 -5.31
CA TYR A 444 -86.86 42.22 -4.98
C TYR A 444 -86.11 41.93 -3.67
N ILE A 445 -86.81 41.45 -2.63
CA ILE A 445 -86.20 41.06 -1.35
C ILE A 445 -85.23 39.89 -1.55
N LYS A 446 -85.67 38.79 -2.17
CA LYS A 446 -84.81 37.63 -2.49
C LYS A 446 -83.58 38.03 -3.30
N THR A 447 -83.75 38.87 -4.33
CA THR A 447 -82.64 39.31 -5.19
C THR A 447 -81.61 40.11 -4.39
N ARG A 448 -82.06 40.94 -3.45
CA ARG A 448 -81.19 41.70 -2.55
C ARG A 448 -80.47 40.80 -1.54
N GLU A 449 -81.16 39.82 -0.97
CA GLU A 449 -80.59 38.86 -0.01
C GLU A 449 -79.54 37.98 -0.68
N MET A 450 -79.84 37.40 -1.84
CA MET A 450 -78.89 36.65 -2.67
C MET A 450 -77.67 37.51 -3.05
N ALA A 451 -77.84 38.80 -3.36
CA ALA A 451 -76.72 39.68 -3.69
C ALA A 451 -75.82 40.00 -2.47
N GLN A 452 -76.40 40.10 -1.27
CA GLN A 452 -75.65 40.29 -0.03
C GLN A 452 -74.92 39.00 0.39
N GLU A 453 -75.58 37.85 0.33
CA GLU A 453 -74.97 36.55 0.64
C GLU A 453 -73.80 36.24 -0.31
N ASN A 454 -73.96 36.46 -1.62
CA ASN A 454 -72.87 36.31 -2.59
C ASN A 454 -71.70 37.27 -2.35
N ARG A 455 -71.95 38.43 -1.73
CA ARG A 455 -70.90 39.36 -1.33
C ARG A 455 -70.12 38.83 -0.12
N GLU A 456 -70.83 38.41 0.93
CA GLU A 456 -70.22 37.88 2.16
C GLU A 456 -69.47 36.56 1.90
N ASN A 457 -70.02 35.69 1.04
CA ASN A 457 -69.34 34.49 0.56
C ASN A 457 -68.07 34.81 -0.24
N ARG A 458 -68.08 35.86 -1.08
CA ARG A 458 -66.90 36.29 -1.85
C ARG A 458 -65.82 36.93 -0.98
N GLU A 459 -66.21 37.77 -0.02
CA GLU A 459 -65.28 38.37 0.95
C GLU A 459 -64.65 37.26 1.82
N SER A 460 -65.44 36.27 2.26
CA SER A 460 -64.96 35.06 2.95
C SER A 460 -64.01 34.21 2.08
N LEU A 461 -64.32 34.03 0.79
CA LEU A 461 -63.45 33.30 -0.14
C LEU A 461 -62.07 33.97 -0.24
N THR A 462 -62.02 35.30 -0.38
CA THR A 462 -60.74 36.03 -0.44
C THR A 462 -59.95 35.98 0.87
N PHE A 463 -60.63 35.90 2.02
CA PHE A 463 -59.97 35.65 3.31
C PHE A 463 -59.32 34.27 3.36
N PHE A 464 -60.05 33.21 2.98
CA PHE A 464 -59.49 31.85 2.93
C PHE A 464 -58.36 31.73 1.91
N GLU A 465 -58.51 32.30 0.72
CA GLU A 465 -57.48 32.30 -0.34
C GLU A 465 -56.19 32.99 0.13
N THR A 466 -56.30 34.14 0.80
CA THR A 466 -55.17 34.83 1.44
C THR A 466 -54.54 33.98 2.55
N HIS A 467 -55.36 33.31 3.37
CA HIS A 467 -54.86 32.43 4.43
C HIS A 467 -54.13 31.20 3.86
N PHE A 468 -54.65 30.56 2.81
CA PHE A 468 -54.00 29.46 2.11
C PHE A 468 -52.69 29.89 1.45
N TYR A 469 -52.63 31.07 0.84
CA TYR A 469 -51.40 31.62 0.30
C TYR A 469 -50.33 31.80 1.38
N ASN A 470 -50.70 32.39 2.53
CA ASN A 470 -49.78 32.59 3.65
C ASN A 470 -49.32 31.25 4.28
N MET A 471 -50.21 30.25 4.40
CA MET A 471 -49.83 28.91 4.86
C MET A 471 -48.87 28.22 3.87
N LYS A 472 -49.10 28.35 2.56
CA LYS A 472 -48.22 27.80 1.52
C LYS A 472 -46.83 28.43 1.58
N ASP A 473 -46.76 29.76 1.59
CA ASP A 473 -45.51 30.52 1.70
C ASP A 473 -44.71 30.15 2.97
N ALA A 474 -45.39 30.03 4.12
CA ALA A 474 -44.77 29.59 5.36
C ALA A 474 -44.25 28.13 5.30
N LEU A 475 -45.01 27.22 4.69
CA LEU A 475 -44.62 25.83 4.51
C LEU A 475 -43.44 25.68 3.54
N GLU A 476 -43.43 26.44 2.45
CA GLU A 476 -42.40 26.42 1.40
C GLU A 476 -41.07 27.02 1.91
N LYS A 477 -41.13 28.08 2.72
CA LYS A 477 -40.00 28.62 3.50
C LYS A 477 -39.53 27.68 4.61
N GLY A 478 -40.45 26.94 5.24
CA GLY A 478 -40.13 25.89 6.20
C GLY A 478 -39.39 24.72 5.55
N TYR A 479 -39.87 24.25 4.40
CA TYR A 479 -39.30 23.12 3.66
C TYR A 479 -37.89 23.44 3.15
N THR A 480 -37.70 24.58 2.48
CA THR A 480 -36.37 25.02 2.00
C THR A 480 -35.36 25.24 3.13
N ARG A 481 -35.81 25.73 4.30
CA ARG A 481 -34.97 25.81 5.51
C ARG A 481 -34.63 24.44 6.10
N SER A 482 -35.55 23.48 6.03
CA SER A 482 -35.32 22.09 6.45
C SER A 482 -34.33 21.39 5.51
N GLU A 483 -34.53 21.49 4.20
CA GLU A 483 -33.68 20.91 3.16
C GLU A 483 -32.23 21.43 3.23
N THR A 484 -32.06 22.74 3.44
CA THR A 484 -30.72 23.35 3.63
C THR A 484 -30.07 23.01 4.97
N ALA A 485 -30.84 22.61 5.99
CA ALA A 485 -30.31 22.02 7.22
C ALA A 485 -29.94 20.54 7.03
N MET A 486 -30.74 19.79 6.26
CA MET A 486 -30.52 18.38 5.95
C MET A 486 -29.26 18.16 5.11
N LYS A 487 -29.04 18.98 4.08
CA LYS A 487 -27.79 18.98 3.29
C LYS A 487 -26.55 19.24 4.15
N LYS A 488 -26.63 20.19 5.09
CA LYS A 488 -25.54 20.45 6.05
C LYS A 488 -25.30 19.31 7.04
N LEU A 489 -26.34 18.55 7.39
CA LEU A 489 -26.23 17.36 8.23
C LEU A 489 -25.52 16.23 7.47
N GLU A 490 -25.90 16.01 6.20
CA GLU A 490 -25.29 15.03 5.30
C GLU A 490 -23.82 15.36 5.00
N GLU A 491 -23.51 16.63 4.72
CA GLU A 491 -22.13 17.15 4.63
C GLU A 491 -21.33 16.86 5.91
N ALA A 492 -21.90 17.10 7.09
CA ALA A 492 -21.23 16.86 8.38
C ALA A 492 -21.04 15.37 8.69
N GLU A 493 -21.99 14.51 8.30
CA GLU A 493 -21.85 13.05 8.40
C GLU A 493 -20.74 12.55 7.46
N GLU A 494 -20.65 13.08 6.24
CA GLU A 494 -19.59 12.73 5.31
C GLU A 494 -18.21 13.23 5.75
N GLN A 495 -18.12 14.44 6.35
CA GLN A 495 -16.91 14.91 7.04
C GLN A 495 -16.52 13.96 8.18
N THR A 496 -17.48 13.48 8.98
CA THR A 496 -17.23 12.50 10.04
C THR A 496 -16.70 11.18 9.46
N LYS A 497 -17.25 10.69 8.35
CA LYS A 497 -16.75 9.52 7.60
C LYS A 497 -15.37 9.72 6.96
N ARG A 498 -14.96 10.96 6.66
CA ARG A 498 -13.58 11.29 6.23
C ARG A 498 -12.63 11.25 7.43
N VAL A 499 -13.00 11.88 8.55
CA VAL A 499 -12.20 11.91 9.78
C VAL A 499 -11.97 10.51 10.34
N ALA A 500 -12.99 9.63 10.32
CA ALA A 500 -12.84 8.24 10.75
C ALA A 500 -11.78 7.47 9.93
N ARG A 501 -11.88 7.51 8.60
CA ARG A 501 -10.89 6.88 7.69
C ARG A 501 -9.48 7.43 7.87
N LEU A 502 -9.33 8.75 8.00
CA LEU A 502 -8.03 9.36 8.30
C LEU A 502 -7.48 8.91 9.66
N GLY A 503 -8.33 8.63 10.66
CA GLY A 503 -7.94 8.01 11.91
C GLY A 503 -7.39 6.58 11.72
N GLU A 504 -8.10 5.75 10.96
CA GLU A 504 -7.70 4.36 10.63
C GLU A 504 -6.37 4.32 9.84
N GLU A 505 -6.20 5.24 8.88
CA GLU A 505 -4.95 5.42 8.12
C GLU A 505 -3.78 5.87 9.03
N ILE A 506 -4.04 6.83 9.93
CA ILE A 506 -3.04 7.32 10.91
C ILE A 506 -2.64 6.21 11.89
N ASP A 507 -3.57 5.39 12.38
CA ASP A 507 -3.27 4.29 13.30
C ASP A 507 -2.56 3.13 12.58
N SER A 508 -2.91 2.86 11.33
CA SER A 508 -2.15 1.95 10.45
C SER A 508 -0.71 2.43 10.24
N ALA A 509 -0.51 3.73 10.03
CA ALA A 509 0.82 4.33 9.93
C ALA A 509 1.61 4.26 11.25
N LYS A 510 0.97 4.50 12.41
CA LYS A 510 1.60 4.31 13.74
C LYS A 510 2.06 2.86 13.94
N LEU A 511 1.23 1.88 13.58
CA LEU A 511 1.57 0.45 13.66
C LEU A 511 2.78 0.13 12.77
N TRP A 512 2.78 0.61 11.52
CA TRP A 512 3.92 0.45 10.61
C TRP A 512 5.21 1.09 11.16
N VAL A 513 5.15 2.32 11.66
CA VAL A 513 6.30 3.02 12.27
C VAL A 513 6.80 2.27 13.52
N SER A 514 5.92 1.73 14.36
CA SER A 514 6.32 0.97 15.54
C SER A 514 7.00 -0.37 15.18
N GLY A 515 6.52 -1.06 14.14
CA GLY A 515 7.18 -2.24 13.58
C GLY A 515 8.54 -1.92 12.97
N LYS A 516 8.65 -0.84 12.19
CA LYS A 516 9.95 -0.39 11.65
C LYS A 516 10.92 0.09 12.73
N LYS A 517 10.42 0.61 13.86
CA LYS A 517 11.27 0.92 15.03
C LYS A 517 11.84 -0.35 15.68
N SER A 518 11.05 -1.41 15.85
CA SER A 518 11.57 -2.67 16.45
C SER A 518 12.51 -3.42 15.50
N GLU A 519 12.28 -3.37 14.18
CA GLU A 519 13.25 -3.79 13.17
C GLU A 519 14.57 -3.01 13.28
N LEU A 520 14.50 -1.67 13.42
CA LEU A 520 15.68 -0.81 13.53
C LEU A 520 16.51 -1.13 14.78
N GLU A 521 15.90 -1.27 15.96
CA GLU A 521 16.63 -1.63 17.19
C GLU A 521 17.22 -3.05 17.08
N SER A 522 16.54 -3.99 16.39
CA SER A 522 17.11 -5.32 16.10
C SER A 522 18.34 -5.25 15.18
N LEU A 523 18.32 -4.38 14.16
CA LEU A 523 19.46 -4.16 13.26
C LEU A 523 20.62 -3.44 13.97
N LYS A 524 20.32 -2.48 14.84
CA LYS A 524 21.30 -1.78 15.67
C LYS A 524 22.02 -2.73 16.64
N ALA A 525 21.29 -3.58 17.36
CA ALA A 525 21.90 -4.60 18.22
C ALA A 525 22.80 -5.58 17.44
N LYS A 526 22.41 -5.94 16.20
CA LYS A 526 23.23 -6.77 15.30
C LYS A 526 24.49 -6.04 14.82
N LEU A 527 24.43 -4.72 14.63
CA LEU A 527 25.59 -3.88 14.30
C LEU A 527 26.56 -3.79 15.48
N GLU A 528 26.07 -3.45 16.67
CA GLU A 528 26.86 -3.40 17.92
C GLU A 528 27.59 -4.74 18.19
N CYS A 529 26.91 -5.88 17.96
CA CYS A 529 27.53 -7.21 18.04
C CYS A 529 28.65 -7.43 16.99
N ARG A 530 28.49 -6.90 15.77
CA ARG A 530 29.53 -6.98 14.71
C ARG A 530 30.72 -6.09 15.01
N GLU A 531 30.50 -4.88 15.52
CA GLU A 531 31.57 -3.95 15.91
C GLU A 531 32.43 -4.53 17.05
N ALA A 532 31.79 -5.17 18.04
CA ALA A 532 32.49 -5.91 19.09
C ALA A 532 33.30 -7.10 18.52
N GLN A 533 32.77 -7.83 17.54
CA GLN A 533 33.49 -8.90 16.84
C GLN A 533 34.69 -8.35 16.03
N GLU A 534 34.52 -7.21 15.34
CA GLU A 534 35.58 -6.56 14.57
C GLU A 534 36.70 -6.06 15.49
N TYR A 535 36.38 -5.49 16.65
CA TYR A 535 37.36 -5.10 17.67
C TYR A 535 38.18 -6.31 18.15
N LEU A 536 37.52 -7.44 18.44
CA LEU A 536 38.20 -8.69 18.81
C LEU A 536 39.11 -9.22 17.68
N LEU A 537 38.70 -9.05 16.42
CA LEU A 537 39.52 -9.45 15.26
C LEU A 537 40.73 -8.53 15.07
N LYS A 538 40.57 -7.20 15.21
CA LYS A 538 41.68 -6.23 15.19
C LYS A 538 42.70 -6.51 16.31
N GLU A 539 42.23 -6.82 17.51
CA GLU A 539 43.10 -7.18 18.64
C GLU A 539 43.88 -8.49 18.39
N LYS A 540 43.24 -9.49 17.75
CA LYS A 540 43.89 -10.74 17.31
C LYS A 540 44.91 -10.49 16.18
N LEU A 541 44.59 -9.64 15.20
CA LEU A 541 45.50 -9.27 14.12
C LEU A 541 46.76 -8.59 14.67
N SER A 542 46.63 -7.60 15.56
CA SER A 542 47.79 -6.94 16.18
C SER A 542 48.66 -7.90 17.00
N LYS A 543 48.08 -8.95 17.60
CA LYS A 543 48.83 -10.02 18.27
C LYS A 543 49.59 -10.93 17.30
N LEU A 544 49.07 -11.14 16.07
CA LEU A 544 49.75 -11.90 15.02
C LEU A 544 50.84 -11.07 14.32
N GLU A 545 50.59 -9.80 14.04
CA GLU A 545 51.57 -8.86 13.47
C GLU A 545 52.83 -8.76 14.33
N LYS A 546 52.66 -8.66 15.66
CA LYS A 546 53.80 -8.64 16.62
C LYS A 546 54.62 -9.92 16.56
N LYS A 547 53.97 -11.09 16.53
CA LYS A 547 54.67 -12.38 16.37
C LYS A 547 55.41 -12.48 15.04
N LEU A 548 54.78 -12.05 13.94
CA LEU A 548 55.40 -12.06 12.61
C LEU A 548 56.61 -11.14 12.54
N ALA A 549 56.57 -9.99 13.23
CA ALA A 549 57.71 -9.09 13.37
C ALA A 549 58.83 -9.75 14.23
N GLU A 550 58.48 -10.36 15.36
CA GLU A 550 59.42 -11.10 16.23
C GLU A 550 60.13 -12.21 15.45
N GLU A 551 59.38 -13.13 14.82
CA GLU A 551 59.85 -14.20 13.94
C GLU A 551 60.71 -13.65 12.79
N GLY A 552 60.32 -12.50 12.20
CA GLY A 552 61.11 -11.78 11.21
C GLY A 552 62.49 -11.38 11.72
N THR A 553 62.59 -10.87 12.96
CA THR A 553 63.90 -10.59 13.58
C THR A 553 64.70 -11.85 13.88
N GLU A 554 64.04 -12.96 14.26
CA GLU A 554 64.72 -14.24 14.53
C GLU A 554 65.26 -14.88 13.25
N LYS A 555 64.47 -14.86 12.18
CA LYS A 555 64.90 -15.26 10.83
C LYS A 555 66.12 -14.46 10.38
N LEU A 556 66.13 -13.13 10.58
CA LEU A 556 67.29 -12.29 10.28
C LEU A 556 68.52 -12.59 11.16
N LYS A 557 68.35 -12.95 12.44
CA LYS A 557 69.45 -13.42 13.31
C LYS A 557 70.01 -14.75 12.79
N LEU A 558 69.14 -15.71 12.44
CA LEU A 558 69.51 -17.02 11.92
C LEU A 558 70.23 -16.92 10.57
N THR A 559 69.74 -16.11 9.62
CA THR A 559 70.42 -15.88 8.33
C THR A 559 71.84 -15.31 8.53
N LYS A 560 72.04 -14.39 9.50
CA LYS A 560 73.37 -13.86 9.86
C LYS A 560 74.29 -14.87 10.55
N VAL A 561 73.74 -15.95 11.10
CA VAL A 561 74.51 -17.08 11.65
C VAL A 561 74.83 -18.10 10.55
N LEU A 562 73.87 -18.42 9.68
CA LEU A 562 74.05 -19.30 8.54
C LEU A 562 75.13 -18.77 7.58
N SER A 563 75.14 -17.49 7.23
CA SER A 563 76.16 -16.92 6.33
C SER A 563 77.58 -16.94 6.92
N LYS A 564 77.71 -16.87 8.25
CA LYS A 564 79.00 -17.07 8.94
C LYS A 564 79.47 -18.52 8.86
N TYR A 565 78.57 -19.47 9.07
CA TYR A 565 78.88 -20.90 8.90
C TYR A 565 79.21 -21.24 7.44
N GLU A 566 78.44 -20.72 6.47
CA GLU A 566 78.68 -20.90 5.04
C GLU A 566 80.07 -20.40 4.63
N SER A 567 80.47 -19.21 5.08
CA SER A 567 81.81 -18.66 4.83
C SER A 567 82.91 -19.53 5.45
N LYS A 568 82.71 -20.03 6.67
CA LYS A 568 83.66 -20.93 7.34
C LYS A 568 83.73 -22.31 6.68
N THR A 569 82.62 -22.83 6.15
CA THR A 569 82.60 -24.06 5.35
C THR A 569 83.42 -23.88 4.07
N LYS A 570 83.24 -22.77 3.34
CA LYS A 570 84.03 -22.44 2.14
C LYS A 570 85.53 -22.30 2.46
N GLU A 571 85.88 -21.67 3.58
CA GLU A 571 87.27 -21.56 4.05
C GLU A 571 87.90 -22.95 4.33
N LEU A 572 87.16 -23.84 5.01
CA LEU A 572 87.59 -25.21 5.29
C LEU A 572 87.67 -26.07 4.02
N GLU A 573 86.75 -25.88 3.08
CA GLU A 573 86.75 -26.54 1.77
C GLU A 573 88.01 -26.20 0.97
N MET A 574 88.41 -24.92 0.91
CA MET A 574 89.68 -24.51 0.29
C MET A 574 90.89 -25.12 1.00
N LYS A 575 90.87 -25.22 2.34
CA LYS A 575 91.94 -25.86 3.13
C LYS A 575 91.99 -27.39 2.99
N VAL A 576 90.90 -28.04 2.59
CA VAL A 576 90.90 -29.45 2.18
C VAL A 576 91.52 -29.57 0.79
N LYS A 577 91.01 -28.82 -0.20
CA LYS A 577 91.51 -28.82 -1.58
C LYS A 577 93.00 -28.50 -1.70
N GLY A 578 93.52 -27.57 -0.89
CA GLY A 578 94.95 -27.29 -0.83
C GLY A 578 95.78 -28.50 -0.37
N ARG A 579 95.36 -29.18 0.70
CA ARG A 579 96.04 -30.38 1.21
C ARG A 579 95.89 -31.60 0.30
N GLU A 580 94.82 -31.69 -0.48
CA GLU A 580 94.69 -32.71 -1.53
C GLU A 580 95.77 -32.52 -2.60
N VAL A 581 96.06 -31.28 -3.01
CA VAL A 581 97.17 -30.97 -3.94
C VAL A 581 98.54 -31.28 -3.33
N GLU A 582 98.78 -30.92 -2.06
CA GLU A 582 100.03 -31.27 -1.34
C GLU A 582 100.23 -32.80 -1.23
N VAL A 583 99.17 -33.56 -0.95
CA VAL A 583 99.24 -35.03 -0.90
C VAL A 583 99.49 -35.65 -2.28
N LEU A 584 98.97 -35.03 -3.35
CA LEU A 584 99.25 -35.45 -4.72
C LEU A 584 100.70 -35.17 -5.14
N SER A 585 101.27 -34.01 -4.77
CA SER A 585 102.68 -33.68 -5.07
C SER A 585 103.65 -34.57 -4.28
N LEU A 586 103.43 -34.73 -2.97
CA LEU A 586 104.18 -35.69 -2.12
C LEU A 586 104.03 -37.13 -2.63
N GLY A 587 102.91 -37.46 -3.28
CA GLY A 587 102.68 -38.72 -3.97
C GLY A 587 103.59 -38.91 -5.19
N GLU A 588 103.81 -37.87 -6.00
CA GLU A 588 104.72 -37.93 -7.14
C GLU A 588 106.19 -37.87 -6.70
N GLU A 589 106.54 -37.06 -5.71
CA GLU A 589 107.89 -37.03 -5.11
C GLU A 589 108.29 -38.41 -4.57
N LYS A 590 107.36 -39.13 -3.93
CA LYS A 590 107.59 -40.53 -3.50
C LYS A 590 107.72 -41.49 -4.68
N ARG A 591 106.95 -41.32 -5.76
CA ARG A 591 107.12 -42.12 -6.99
C ARG A 591 108.48 -41.87 -7.62
N GLU A 592 108.95 -40.62 -7.68
CA GLU A 592 110.28 -40.27 -8.18
C GLU A 592 111.40 -40.83 -7.30
N ALA A 593 111.31 -40.67 -5.97
CA ALA A 593 112.28 -41.24 -5.04
C ALA A 593 112.39 -42.77 -5.18
N ILE A 594 111.29 -43.47 -5.44
CA ILE A 594 111.29 -44.91 -5.75
C ILE A 594 111.96 -45.17 -7.11
N ARG A 595 111.65 -44.40 -8.16
CA ARG A 595 112.31 -44.53 -9.49
C ARG A 595 113.84 -44.37 -9.37
N GLN A 596 114.31 -43.36 -8.66
CA GLN A 596 115.74 -43.12 -8.39
C GLN A 596 116.38 -44.27 -7.59
N LEU A 597 115.70 -44.78 -6.57
CA LEU A 597 116.23 -45.86 -5.74
C LEU A 597 116.31 -47.20 -6.50
N CYS A 598 115.38 -47.49 -7.41
CA CYS A 598 115.46 -48.62 -8.33
C CYS A 598 116.73 -48.55 -9.21
N ILE A 599 117.03 -47.40 -9.80
CA ILE A 599 118.24 -47.20 -10.62
C ILE A 599 119.51 -47.50 -9.81
N VAL A 600 119.58 -47.08 -8.55
CA VAL A 600 120.72 -47.37 -7.66
C VAL A 600 120.81 -48.87 -7.31
N VAL A 601 119.68 -49.54 -7.09
CA VAL A 601 119.65 -50.99 -6.82
C VAL A 601 120.10 -51.80 -8.02
N ASP A 602 119.67 -51.45 -9.23
CA ASP A 602 120.06 -52.16 -10.45
C ASP A 602 121.53 -51.90 -10.81
N TYR A 603 122.05 -50.68 -10.62
CA TYR A 603 123.49 -50.41 -10.70
C TYR A 603 124.31 -51.24 -9.69
N GLN A 604 123.83 -51.40 -8.46
CA GLN A 604 124.51 -52.26 -7.47
C GLN A 604 124.44 -53.74 -7.86
N ARG A 605 123.35 -54.21 -8.49
CA ARG A 605 123.23 -55.58 -9.02
C ARG A 605 124.23 -55.81 -10.15
N GLU A 606 124.29 -54.93 -11.14
CA GLU A 606 125.26 -55.03 -12.25
C GLU A 606 126.70 -55.05 -11.71
N ARG A 607 127.05 -54.15 -10.79
CA ARG A 607 128.37 -54.12 -10.16
C ARG A 607 128.68 -55.38 -9.36
N TYR A 608 127.69 -55.93 -8.65
CA TYR A 608 127.85 -57.19 -7.91
C TYR A 608 128.05 -58.38 -8.85
N ASP A 609 127.29 -58.47 -9.95
CA ASP A 609 127.44 -59.53 -10.93
C ASP A 609 128.77 -59.43 -11.72
N GLN A 610 129.28 -58.21 -11.97
CA GLN A 610 130.64 -58.01 -12.48
C GLN A 610 131.70 -58.56 -11.50
N LEU A 611 131.63 -58.18 -10.21
CA LEU A 611 132.55 -58.68 -9.19
C LEU A 611 132.47 -60.21 -9.03
N LYS A 612 131.27 -60.78 -9.11
CA LYS A 612 130.99 -62.22 -9.00
C LYS A 612 131.46 -63.03 -10.22
N ARG A 613 131.53 -62.42 -11.41
CA ARG A 613 132.22 -63.00 -12.58
C ARG A 613 133.73 -62.98 -12.36
N ASN A 614 134.28 -61.88 -11.84
CA ASN A 614 135.71 -61.71 -11.61
C ASN A 614 136.27 -62.59 -10.47
N GLN A 615 135.43 -63.20 -9.64
CA GLN A 615 135.81 -64.23 -8.65
C GLN A 615 135.68 -65.68 -9.17
N LYS A 616 135.42 -65.87 -10.48
CA LYS A 616 135.34 -67.19 -11.14
C LYS A 616 136.38 -67.35 -12.27
N SER A 617 137.39 -66.49 -12.28
CA SER A 617 138.62 -66.59 -13.08
C SER A 617 139.83 -66.56 -12.15
#